data_AF-A0A7S1SPN4-F1
#
_entry.id   AF-A0A7S1SPN4-F1
#
_cell.length_a   1.000
_cell.length_b   1.000
_cell.length_c   1.000
_cell.angle_alpha   90.00
_cell.angle_beta   90.00
_cell.angle_gamma   90.00
#
_symmetry.space_group_name_H-M   'P 1'
#
loop_
_entity.id
_entity.type
_entity.pdbx_description
1 polymer ?
#
loop_
_entity_poly.entity_id
_entity_poly.type
_entity_poly.pdbx_seq_one_letter_code
_entity_poly.pdbx_strand_id
1 'polypeptide(L)'
;MPLHCRLHGVTIPTPTAYASSAHRAHRPVLPSTLTDTNRRALNQGRARSGCFRRLVVRSSKDGITPWSTPGYKGAAVSQLPEAAQAGVLAGVFAALGVATTASCTLLGPAVASTVPGLYAFSESTWPLIGLTYVAAGVAHFGVEQGFLDMYPHRGAWGIWYLPGSPSFHVRWTGVAEVAGGAGLLLGALHLPLLPEWLESASALGLFALSWAVYPANIYMFTHNAPGPVPEGQELPVINWQGHLARGVLQVFLLSILWGIAHPMQQ
;
A
#
# COMPACT_ATOMS: atom_id res chain seq x y z
N MET A 1 -25.73 8.81 59.55
CA MET A 1 -25.72 7.45 58.97
C MET A 1 -24.76 7.43 57.79
N PRO A 2 -23.59 6.77 57.93
CA PRO A 2 -22.59 6.60 56.87
C PRO A 2 -22.74 5.23 56.20
N LEU A 3 -22.15 5.05 55.00
CA LEU A 3 -21.75 3.75 54.49
C LEU A 3 -20.39 3.84 53.80
N HIS A 4 -19.48 3.00 54.27
CA HIS A 4 -18.11 2.76 53.85
C HIS A 4 -18.01 1.98 52.52
N CYS A 5 -16.90 2.14 51.77
CA CYS A 5 -15.93 1.04 51.60
C CYS A 5 -14.58 1.50 51.01
N ARG A 6 -13.52 0.92 51.58
CA ARG A 6 -12.09 1.03 51.25
C ARG A 6 -11.73 0.21 50.00
N LEU A 7 -10.59 0.53 49.36
CA LEU A 7 -9.53 -0.46 49.10
C LEU A 7 -8.14 0.19 48.92
N HIS A 8 -7.16 -0.49 49.52
CA HIS A 8 -5.69 -0.36 49.55
C HIS A 8 -5.05 -0.05 48.17
N GLY A 9 -3.89 0.60 47.99
CA GLY A 9 -2.71 0.75 48.84
C GLY A 9 -1.56 -0.12 48.29
N VAL A 10 -0.67 0.42 47.43
CA VAL A 10 0.67 -0.14 47.14
C VAL A 10 1.62 0.99 46.74
N THR A 11 2.73 1.10 47.46
CA THR A 11 3.85 2.04 47.26
C THR A 11 5.01 1.32 46.56
N ILE A 12 5.59 1.89 45.51
CA ILE A 12 6.77 1.34 44.81
C ILE A 12 8.04 2.03 45.31
N PRO A 13 9.09 1.31 45.74
CA PRO A 13 10.37 1.91 46.11
C PRO A 13 11.34 2.00 44.92
N THR A 14 12.05 3.12 44.86
CA THR A 14 13.26 3.35 44.05
C THR A 14 14.46 2.56 44.58
N PRO A 15 15.36 2.02 43.74
CA PRO A 15 16.67 1.58 44.18
C PRO A 15 17.75 2.63 43.89
N THR A 16 18.45 2.99 44.95
CA THR A 16 19.73 3.69 45.01
C THR A 16 20.89 2.80 44.58
N ALA A 17 21.94 3.45 44.06
CA ALA A 17 23.23 2.89 43.69
C ALA A 17 24.03 2.34 44.87
N TYR A 18 24.92 1.36 44.62
CA TYR A 18 26.20 1.20 45.35
C TYR A 18 27.22 0.36 44.54
N ALA A 19 28.48 0.51 44.93
CA ALA A 19 29.69 0.45 44.12
C ALA A 19 30.47 -0.90 44.09
N SER A 20 31.36 -0.97 43.09
CA SER A 20 32.76 -1.45 43.10
C SER A 20 33.19 -2.62 44.01
N SER A 21 33.75 -3.68 43.40
CA SER A 21 34.89 -4.43 43.92
C SER A 21 35.56 -5.26 42.82
N ALA A 22 36.87 -5.11 42.70
CA ALA A 22 37.74 -5.82 41.77
C ALA A 22 38.33 -7.08 42.44
N HIS A 23 38.41 -8.21 41.73
CA HIS A 23 39.38 -9.27 42.07
C HIS A 23 39.84 -10.08 40.85
N ARG A 24 41.09 -9.76 40.48
CA ARG A 24 42.24 -10.55 40.00
C ARG A 24 42.05 -11.99 39.47
N ALA A 25 42.73 -12.19 38.33
CA ALA A 25 42.98 -13.37 37.51
C ALA A 25 43.41 -14.68 38.21
N HIS A 26 43.01 -15.79 37.60
CA HIS A 26 43.81 -17.02 37.49
C HIS A 26 43.57 -17.67 36.11
N ARG A 27 44.62 -17.76 35.29
CA ARG A 27 44.67 -18.62 34.10
C ARG A 27 45.10 -20.03 34.52
N PRO A 28 44.37 -21.10 34.17
CA PRO A 28 44.93 -22.44 34.19
C PRO A 28 45.68 -22.69 32.88
N VAL A 29 46.98 -23.00 33.00
CA VAL A 29 47.75 -23.69 31.96
C VAL A 29 47.37 -25.16 32.01
N LEU A 30 46.93 -25.73 30.88
CA LEU A 30 46.74 -27.17 30.71
C LEU A 30 47.53 -27.68 29.49
N PRO A 31 47.99 -28.95 29.55
CA PRO A 31 49.18 -29.43 28.87
C PRO A 31 48.96 -29.82 27.41
N SER A 32 50.05 -29.68 26.66
CA SER A 32 50.26 -30.21 25.32
C SER A 32 50.27 -31.73 25.33
N THR A 33 49.17 -32.35 24.89
CA THR A 33 49.12 -33.61 24.13
C THR A 33 47.66 -34.06 24.03
N LEU A 34 47.01 -33.87 22.88
CA LEU A 34 45.87 -34.67 22.45
C LEU A 34 45.62 -34.48 20.95
N THR A 35 45.39 -35.61 20.30
CA THR A 35 45.43 -35.94 18.88
C THR A 35 44.32 -35.31 18.04
N ASP A 36 44.62 -35.11 16.75
CA ASP A 36 43.87 -34.33 15.74
C ASP A 36 42.46 -34.89 15.39
N THR A 37 42.05 -36.00 15.99
CA THR A 37 40.77 -36.68 15.71
C THR A 37 39.61 -36.21 16.58
N ASN A 38 39.85 -35.44 17.66
CA ASN A 38 38.79 -34.87 18.51
C ASN A 38 38.41 -33.42 18.16
N ARG A 39 39.00 -32.83 17.11
CA ARG A 39 38.70 -31.45 16.65
C ARG A 39 37.43 -31.34 15.81
N ARG A 40 36.82 -32.45 15.39
CA ARG A 40 35.60 -32.47 14.56
C ARG A 40 34.29 -32.68 15.32
N ALA A 41 34.31 -33.07 16.60
CA ALA A 41 33.09 -33.29 17.38
C ALA A 41 32.70 -32.09 18.29
N LEU A 42 33.58 -31.12 18.50
CA LEU A 42 33.31 -29.92 19.32
C LEU A 42 32.97 -28.65 18.51
N ASN A 43 32.97 -28.72 17.17
CA ASN A 43 32.51 -27.64 16.30
C ASN A 43 31.02 -27.73 15.91
N GLN A 44 30.28 -28.71 16.43
CA GLN A 44 28.82 -28.84 16.23
C GLN A 44 27.96 -28.30 17.39
N GLY A 45 28.56 -27.75 18.45
CA GLY A 45 27.84 -27.35 19.67
C GLY A 45 27.85 -25.86 20.03
N ARG A 46 28.38 -24.97 19.18
CA ARG A 46 28.58 -23.56 19.56
C ARG A 46 28.31 -22.57 18.43
N ALA A 47 27.06 -22.50 17.99
CA ALA A 47 26.51 -21.38 17.24
C ALA A 47 25.00 -21.27 17.50
N ARG A 48 24.62 -21.11 18.77
CA ARG A 48 23.26 -20.70 19.17
C ARG A 48 23.38 -19.45 20.01
N SER A 49 23.57 -18.32 19.34
CA SER A 49 23.32 -16.96 19.84
C SER A 49 23.58 -15.99 18.68
N GLY A 50 22.53 -15.29 18.26
CA GLY A 50 22.68 -14.12 17.40
C GLY A 50 21.99 -14.22 16.03
N CYS A 51 21.16 -13.21 15.80
CA CYS A 51 20.73 -12.72 14.50
C CYS A 51 19.64 -13.53 13.78
N PHE A 52 18.40 -13.10 14.03
CA PHE A 52 17.39 -12.81 12.99
C PHE A 52 17.81 -13.31 11.59
N ARG A 53 17.41 -14.53 11.23
CA ARG A 53 17.38 -14.94 9.82
C ARG A 53 16.25 -14.14 9.19
N ARG A 54 16.60 -12.92 8.74
CA ARG A 54 15.89 -12.22 7.68
C ARG A 54 15.82 -13.21 6.53
N LEU A 55 14.65 -13.82 6.34
CA LEU A 55 14.33 -14.56 5.14
C LEU A 55 14.18 -13.49 4.06
N VAL A 56 15.32 -12.97 3.61
CA VAL A 56 15.42 -12.18 2.40
C VAL A 56 14.93 -13.12 1.32
N VAL A 57 13.67 -12.99 0.93
CA VAL A 57 13.29 -13.35 -0.43
C VAL A 57 14.29 -12.60 -1.29
N ARG A 58 15.14 -13.38 -1.97
CA ARG A 58 16.19 -12.84 -2.82
C ARG A 58 15.59 -11.73 -3.67
N SER A 59 16.02 -10.50 -3.43
CA SER A 59 16.27 -9.57 -4.53
C SER A 59 16.93 -10.41 -5.62
N SER A 60 16.30 -10.51 -6.78
CA SER A 60 16.79 -11.38 -7.84
C SER A 60 18.26 -11.03 -8.07
N LYS A 61 19.08 -12.05 -8.30
CA LYS A 61 20.54 -11.88 -8.41
C LYS A 61 20.96 -10.87 -9.48
N ASP A 62 20.03 -10.43 -10.32
CA ASP A 62 20.25 -9.56 -11.48
C ASP A 62 19.38 -8.28 -11.47
N GLY A 63 18.63 -7.99 -10.39
CA GLY A 63 17.76 -6.81 -10.30
C GLY A 63 16.49 -6.85 -11.17
N ILE A 64 16.22 -7.98 -11.83
CA ILE A 64 15.02 -8.23 -12.65
C ILE A 64 13.95 -8.89 -11.78
N THR A 65 12.80 -8.25 -11.62
CA THR A 65 11.69 -8.85 -10.86
C THR A 65 11.01 -9.96 -11.68
N PRO A 66 10.55 -11.07 -11.09
CA PRO A 66 9.98 -12.19 -11.85
C PRO A 66 8.82 -11.80 -12.78
N TRP A 67 7.95 -10.91 -12.32
CA TRP A 67 6.79 -10.43 -13.08
C TRP A 67 7.13 -9.46 -14.21
N SER A 68 8.37 -8.97 -14.31
CA SER A 68 8.82 -8.25 -15.52
C SER A 68 9.11 -9.18 -16.70
N THR A 69 9.17 -10.50 -16.46
CA THR A 69 9.37 -11.50 -17.53
C THR A 69 8.05 -11.75 -18.27
N PRO A 70 8.03 -11.68 -19.61
CA PRO A 70 6.86 -12.05 -20.42
C PRO A 70 6.29 -13.41 -20.02
N GLY A 71 4.97 -13.48 -19.79
CA GLY A 71 4.29 -14.73 -19.45
C GLY A 71 4.38 -15.16 -17.98
N TYR A 72 4.94 -14.34 -17.09
CA TYR A 72 4.99 -14.66 -15.66
C TYR A 72 3.62 -15.09 -15.11
N LYS A 73 3.58 -16.28 -14.47
CA LYS A 73 2.36 -16.91 -13.95
C LYS A 73 1.19 -16.96 -14.95
N GLY A 74 1.49 -17.13 -16.25
CA GLY A 74 0.49 -17.19 -17.30
C GLY A 74 -0.06 -15.83 -17.73
N ALA A 75 0.68 -14.75 -17.50
CA ALA A 75 0.31 -13.40 -17.94
C ALA A 75 0.25 -13.33 -19.48
N ALA A 76 -0.95 -13.48 -20.03
CA ALA A 76 -1.14 -13.57 -21.48
C ALA A 76 -0.79 -12.25 -22.20
N VAL A 77 -1.12 -11.11 -21.59
CA VAL A 77 -0.88 -9.81 -22.23
C VAL A 77 0.61 -9.52 -22.37
N SER A 78 1.43 -9.80 -21.35
CA SER A 78 2.88 -9.54 -21.42
C SER A 78 3.63 -10.41 -22.44
N GLN A 79 3.00 -11.47 -22.98
CA GLN A 79 3.54 -12.28 -24.08
C GLN A 79 3.26 -11.70 -25.47
N LEU A 80 2.33 -10.74 -25.57
CA LEU A 80 1.98 -10.14 -26.86
C LEU A 80 3.11 -9.21 -27.35
N PRO A 81 3.18 -8.93 -28.66
CA PRO A 81 4.02 -7.85 -29.17
C PRO A 81 3.71 -6.53 -28.46
N GLU A 82 4.72 -5.69 -28.24
CA GLU A 82 4.60 -4.44 -27.47
C GLU A 82 3.47 -3.53 -27.97
N ALA A 83 3.26 -3.43 -29.29
CA ALA A 83 2.16 -2.65 -29.86
C ALA A 83 0.77 -3.15 -29.41
N ALA A 84 0.60 -4.46 -29.29
CA ALA A 84 -0.65 -5.05 -28.78
C ALA A 84 -0.79 -4.83 -27.27
N GLN A 85 0.31 -4.88 -26.51
CA GLN A 85 0.32 -4.53 -25.09
C GLN A 85 -0.09 -3.07 -24.85
N ALA A 86 0.47 -2.13 -25.62
CA ALA A 86 0.08 -0.72 -25.60
C ALA A 86 -1.40 -0.54 -25.99
N GLY A 87 -1.89 -1.31 -26.97
CA GLY A 87 -3.31 -1.35 -27.32
C GLY A 87 -4.22 -1.77 -26.16
N VAL A 88 -3.82 -2.79 -25.37
CA VAL A 88 -4.54 -3.19 -24.16
C VAL A 88 -4.53 -2.08 -23.12
N LEU A 89 -3.38 -1.44 -22.87
CA LEU A 89 -3.28 -0.29 -21.96
C LEU A 89 -4.27 0.82 -22.38
N ALA A 90 -4.20 1.25 -23.64
CA ALA A 90 -5.05 2.30 -24.18
C ALA A 90 -6.54 1.92 -24.13
N GLY A 91 -6.88 0.67 -24.46
CA GLY A 91 -8.26 0.17 -24.40
C GLY A 91 -8.83 0.18 -22.98
N VAL A 92 -8.03 -0.19 -21.99
CA VAL A 92 -8.45 -0.14 -20.58
C VAL A 92 -8.63 1.31 -20.11
N PHE A 93 -7.74 2.23 -20.48
CA PHE A 93 -7.92 3.66 -20.19
C PHE A 93 -9.18 4.23 -20.85
N ALA A 94 -9.43 3.90 -22.12
CA ALA A 94 -10.61 4.34 -22.84
C ALA A 94 -11.89 3.80 -22.20
N ALA A 95 -11.92 2.51 -21.85
CA ALA A 95 -13.05 1.90 -21.16
C ALA A 95 -13.31 2.55 -19.80
N LEU A 96 -12.27 2.81 -19.01
CA LEU A 96 -12.37 3.52 -17.74
C LEU A 96 -12.96 4.92 -17.94
N GLY A 97 -12.46 5.66 -18.93
CA GLY A 97 -12.90 7.03 -19.22
C GLY A 97 -14.37 7.08 -19.65
N VAL A 98 -14.75 6.25 -20.62
CA VAL A 98 -16.12 6.15 -21.11
C VAL A 98 -17.07 5.74 -19.98
N ALA A 99 -16.70 4.73 -19.18
CA ALA A 99 -17.54 4.26 -18.08
C ALA A 99 -17.70 5.31 -16.98
N THR A 100 -16.61 6.00 -16.58
CA THR A 100 -16.68 7.10 -15.61
C THR A 100 -17.53 8.26 -16.14
N THR A 101 -17.34 8.67 -17.40
CA THR A 101 -18.16 9.73 -18.01
C THR A 101 -19.64 9.34 -18.05
N ALA A 102 -19.97 8.12 -18.50
CA ALA A 102 -21.35 7.64 -18.51
C ALA A 102 -21.93 7.57 -17.09
N SER A 103 -21.13 7.15 -16.11
CA SER A 103 -21.51 7.11 -14.71
C SER A 103 -21.85 8.51 -14.16
N CYS A 104 -21.01 9.51 -14.44
CA CYS A 104 -21.23 10.89 -13.99
C CYS A 104 -22.38 11.61 -14.73
N THR A 105 -22.53 11.38 -16.04
CA THR A 105 -23.43 12.18 -16.89
C THR A 105 -24.80 11.54 -17.14
N LEU A 106 -24.92 10.22 -16.98
CA LEU A 106 -26.15 9.48 -17.25
C LEU A 106 -26.65 8.76 -15.99
N LEU A 107 -25.81 7.90 -15.41
CA LEU A 107 -26.25 7.02 -14.31
C LEU A 107 -26.48 7.80 -13.01
N GLY A 108 -25.55 8.67 -12.62
CA GLY A 108 -25.67 9.50 -11.42
C GLY A 108 -26.96 10.33 -11.43
N PRO A 109 -27.21 11.15 -12.47
CA PRO A 109 -28.45 11.91 -12.59
C PRO A 109 -29.71 11.04 -12.62
N ALA A 110 -29.68 9.89 -13.33
CA ALA A 110 -30.83 8.98 -13.38
C ALA A 110 -31.13 8.35 -12.00
N VAL A 111 -30.11 8.00 -11.21
CA VAL A 111 -30.28 7.50 -9.85
C VAL A 111 -30.80 8.61 -8.94
N ALA A 112 -30.24 9.82 -9.03
CA ALA A 112 -30.70 10.98 -8.28
C ALA A 112 -32.18 11.31 -8.55
N SER A 113 -32.63 11.19 -9.80
CA SER A 113 -34.04 11.44 -10.15
C SER A 113 -34.98 10.29 -9.75
N THR A 114 -34.50 9.04 -9.76
CA THR A 114 -35.35 7.85 -9.51
C THR A 114 -35.49 7.55 -8.02
N VAL A 115 -34.41 7.71 -7.25
CA VAL A 115 -34.35 7.39 -5.82
C VAL A 115 -33.64 8.50 -5.03
N PRO A 116 -34.19 9.73 -5.02
CA PRO A 116 -33.52 10.92 -4.49
C PRO A 116 -33.06 10.78 -3.03
N GLY A 117 -33.86 10.15 -2.17
CA GLY A 117 -33.51 9.93 -0.77
C GLY A 117 -32.31 8.99 -0.59
N LEU A 118 -32.20 7.94 -1.40
CA LEU A 118 -31.06 7.02 -1.38
C LEU A 118 -29.80 7.71 -1.93
N TYR A 119 -29.96 8.51 -2.98
CA TYR A 119 -28.86 9.29 -3.55
C TYR A 119 -28.31 10.31 -2.55
N ALA A 120 -29.17 11.13 -1.93
CA ALA A 120 -28.76 12.10 -0.92
C ALA A 120 -28.11 11.42 0.31
N PHE A 121 -28.65 10.28 0.74
CA PHE A 121 -28.02 9.47 1.79
C PHE A 121 -26.62 9.01 1.36
N SER A 122 -26.47 8.46 0.15
CA SER A 122 -25.16 8.06 -0.37
C SER A 122 -24.19 9.23 -0.44
N GLU A 123 -24.61 10.36 -1.00
CA GLU A 123 -23.80 11.57 -1.15
C GLU A 123 -23.25 12.06 0.19
N SER A 124 -24.09 12.05 1.24
CA SER A 124 -23.65 12.44 2.59
C SER A 124 -22.51 11.57 3.17
N THR A 125 -22.31 10.36 2.62
CA THR A 125 -21.24 9.43 3.05
C THR A 125 -20.00 9.47 2.16
N TRP A 126 -20.06 10.11 1.00
CA TRP A 126 -18.96 10.12 0.04
C TRP A 126 -17.63 10.64 0.60
N PRO A 127 -17.59 11.68 1.47
CA PRO A 127 -16.34 12.15 2.04
C PRO A 127 -15.60 11.09 2.88
N LEU A 128 -16.31 10.07 3.39
CA LEU A 128 -15.70 8.98 4.15
C LEU A 128 -14.73 8.15 3.31
N ILE A 129 -14.79 8.22 1.98
CA ILE A 129 -13.77 7.61 1.12
C ILE A 129 -12.39 8.20 1.36
N GLY A 130 -12.29 9.40 1.93
CA GLY A 130 -11.04 9.99 2.39
C GLY A 130 -10.31 9.13 3.43
N LEU A 131 -11.04 8.36 4.26
CA LEU A 131 -10.42 7.39 5.18
C LEU A 131 -9.67 6.29 4.42
N THR A 132 -10.23 5.83 3.29
CA THR A 132 -9.59 4.80 2.47
C THR A 132 -8.32 5.33 1.81
N TYR A 133 -8.32 6.58 1.37
CA TYR A 133 -7.12 7.24 0.83
C TYR A 133 -6.05 7.48 1.91
N VAL A 134 -6.43 7.93 3.10
CA VAL A 134 -5.47 8.05 4.21
C VAL A 134 -4.84 6.69 4.54
N ALA A 135 -5.65 5.64 4.63
CA ALA A 135 -5.17 4.29 4.89
C ALA A 135 -4.24 3.77 3.78
N ALA A 136 -4.62 3.96 2.51
CA ALA A 136 -3.80 3.59 1.36
C ALA A 136 -2.48 4.38 1.35
N GLY A 137 -2.52 5.68 1.65
CA GLY A 137 -1.35 6.53 1.68
C GLY A 137 -0.37 6.15 2.78
N VAL A 138 -0.87 5.77 3.96
CA VAL A 138 -0.04 5.18 5.03
C VAL A 138 0.53 3.83 4.60
N ALA A 139 -0.24 3.01 3.88
CA ALA A 139 0.22 1.70 3.40
C ALA A 139 1.40 1.80 2.42
N HIS A 140 1.50 2.88 1.63
CA HIS A 140 2.68 3.14 0.77
C HIS A 140 4.01 3.17 1.56
N PHE A 141 3.96 3.48 2.86
CA PHE A 141 5.13 3.43 3.75
C PHE A 141 5.20 2.15 4.58
N GLY A 142 4.05 1.58 4.95
CA GLY A 142 3.99 0.36 5.78
C GLY A 142 4.28 -0.93 5.02
N VAL A 143 3.92 -0.99 3.74
CA VAL A 143 4.14 -2.14 2.84
C VAL A 143 4.76 -1.69 1.52
N GLU A 144 5.74 -0.79 1.60
CA GLU A 144 6.38 -0.12 0.44
C GLU A 144 6.78 -1.11 -0.67
N GLN A 145 7.38 -2.25 -0.31
CA GLN A 145 7.80 -3.25 -1.30
C GLN A 145 6.63 -3.77 -2.15
N GLY A 146 5.46 -4.00 -1.55
CA GLY A 146 4.29 -4.46 -2.30
C GLY A 146 3.80 -3.43 -3.34
N PHE A 147 3.94 -2.13 -3.06
CA PHE A 147 3.66 -1.08 -4.03
C PHE A 147 4.75 -0.96 -5.09
N LEU A 148 6.02 -1.15 -4.73
CA LEU A 148 7.12 -1.23 -5.69
C LEU A 148 6.94 -2.41 -6.65
N ASP A 149 6.38 -3.52 -6.17
CA ASP A 149 6.24 -4.71 -6.97
C ASP A 149 5.15 -4.57 -8.05
N MET A 150 4.09 -3.79 -7.79
CA MET A 150 3.08 -3.47 -8.80
C MET A 150 3.43 -2.24 -9.66
N TYR A 151 4.55 -1.56 -9.38
CA TYR A 151 4.96 -0.42 -10.18
C TYR A 151 5.41 -0.90 -11.58
N PRO A 152 4.87 -0.33 -12.68
CA PRO A 152 5.24 -0.78 -14.01
C PRO A 152 6.74 -0.51 -14.27
N HIS A 153 7.47 -1.57 -14.64
CA HIS A 153 8.90 -1.46 -14.93
C HIS A 153 9.15 -0.58 -16.16
N ARG A 154 10.39 -0.05 -16.30
CA ARG A 154 10.75 0.76 -17.48
C ARG A 154 10.67 -0.10 -18.73
N GLY A 155 9.97 0.41 -19.75
CA GLY A 155 9.67 -0.32 -20.98
C GLY A 155 8.39 -1.15 -20.93
N ALA A 156 7.64 -1.17 -19.81
CA ALA A 156 6.37 -1.87 -19.77
C ALA A 156 5.44 -1.41 -20.91
N TRP A 157 4.81 -2.38 -21.57
CA TRP A 157 3.97 -2.19 -22.76
C TRP A 157 4.66 -1.49 -23.95
N GLY A 158 6.00 -1.40 -23.96
CA GLY A 158 6.79 -0.71 -25.00
C GLY A 158 6.74 0.82 -24.95
N ILE A 159 5.99 1.42 -24.02
CA ILE A 159 5.75 2.87 -23.96
C ILE A 159 5.95 3.48 -22.58
N TRP A 160 6.13 2.68 -21.54
CA TRP A 160 6.24 3.17 -20.17
C TRP A 160 7.68 3.58 -19.81
N TYR A 161 7.99 4.86 -19.93
CA TYR A 161 9.31 5.42 -19.60
C TYR A 161 9.20 6.59 -18.62
N LEU A 162 8.40 6.42 -17.56
CA LEU A 162 8.20 7.47 -16.55
C LEU A 162 9.54 7.83 -15.87
N PRO A 163 9.97 9.11 -15.86
CA PRO A 163 11.20 9.53 -15.21
C PRO A 163 11.08 9.45 -13.69
N GLY A 164 12.22 9.30 -13.00
CA GLY A 164 12.26 9.10 -11.55
C GLY A 164 12.38 7.62 -11.16
N SER A 165 12.57 7.36 -9.88
CA SER A 165 12.66 5.99 -9.35
C SER A 165 11.27 5.47 -8.95
N PRO A 166 11.04 4.15 -8.99
CA PRO A 166 9.81 3.56 -8.44
C PRO A 166 9.54 4.01 -6.99
N SER A 167 10.57 4.05 -6.14
CA SER A 167 10.43 4.50 -4.74
C SER A 167 10.01 5.96 -4.61
N PHE A 168 10.46 6.85 -5.51
CA PHE A 168 9.98 8.22 -5.52
C PHE A 168 8.47 8.27 -5.79
N HIS A 169 8.01 7.59 -6.84
CA HIS A 169 6.59 7.60 -7.23
C HIS A 169 5.68 6.96 -6.18
N VAL A 170 6.10 5.83 -5.59
CA VAL A 170 5.37 5.16 -4.51
C VAL A 170 5.23 6.10 -3.30
N ARG A 171 6.33 6.71 -2.83
CA ARG A 171 6.29 7.60 -1.66
C ARG A 171 5.52 8.88 -1.91
N TRP A 172 5.71 9.50 -3.08
CA TRP A 172 4.98 10.72 -3.46
C TRP A 172 3.48 10.45 -3.55
N THR A 173 3.08 9.34 -4.17
CA THR A 173 1.68 8.89 -4.21
C THR A 173 1.12 8.74 -2.81
N GLY A 174 1.86 8.06 -1.91
CA GLY A 174 1.43 7.91 -0.52
C GLY A 174 1.19 9.25 0.20
N VAL A 175 2.07 10.24 0.01
CA VAL A 175 1.86 11.60 0.54
C VAL A 175 0.61 12.24 -0.06
N ALA A 176 0.43 12.15 -1.38
CA ALA A 176 -0.71 12.74 -2.07
C ALA A 176 -2.04 12.11 -1.63
N GLU A 177 -2.09 10.80 -1.42
CA GLU A 177 -3.27 10.10 -0.90
C GLU A 177 -3.61 10.51 0.53
N VAL A 178 -2.62 10.62 1.42
CA VAL A 178 -2.85 11.11 2.80
C VAL A 178 -3.35 12.55 2.77
N ALA A 179 -2.70 13.43 2.02
CA ALA A 179 -3.06 14.85 1.96
C ALA A 179 -4.45 15.04 1.35
N GLY A 180 -4.74 14.39 0.23
CA GLY A 180 -6.05 14.45 -0.42
C GLY A 180 -7.15 13.81 0.43
N GLY A 181 -6.88 12.65 1.03
CA GLY A 181 -7.85 11.96 1.88
C GLY A 181 -8.18 12.72 3.16
N ALA A 182 -7.17 13.29 3.83
CA ALA A 182 -7.37 14.14 5.00
C ALA A 182 -8.08 15.45 4.63
N GLY A 183 -7.71 16.07 3.51
CA GLY A 183 -8.38 17.29 3.02
C GLY A 183 -9.85 17.05 2.68
N LEU A 184 -10.19 15.88 2.10
CA LEU A 184 -11.58 15.49 1.85
C LEU A 184 -12.39 15.38 3.15
N LEU A 185 -11.84 14.69 4.16
CA LEU A 185 -12.50 14.50 5.45
C LEU A 185 -12.66 15.81 6.22
N LEU A 186 -11.62 16.65 6.24
CA LEU A 186 -11.63 17.93 6.95
C LEU A 186 -12.54 18.94 6.24
N GLY A 187 -12.50 18.99 4.91
CA GLY A 187 -13.34 19.88 4.11
C GLY A 187 -14.83 19.62 4.35
N ALA A 188 -15.23 18.36 4.42
CA ALA A 188 -16.62 17.97 4.68
C ALA A 188 -17.16 18.38 6.06
N LEU A 189 -16.29 18.77 7.01
CA LEU A 189 -16.73 19.28 8.33
C LEU A 189 -17.22 20.73 8.27
N HIS A 190 -16.97 21.47 7.18
CA HIS A 190 -17.42 22.86 6.99
C HIS A 190 -17.07 23.79 8.17
N LEU A 191 -15.88 23.60 8.76
CA LEU A 191 -15.43 24.40 9.90
C LEU A 191 -15.02 25.81 9.42
N PRO A 192 -15.33 26.89 10.17
CA PRO A 192 -15.03 28.27 9.74
C PRO A 192 -13.55 28.60 9.49
N LEU A 193 -12.63 27.77 9.98
CA LEU A 193 -11.18 27.93 9.84
C LEU A 193 -10.63 27.24 8.57
N LEU A 194 -11.43 26.42 7.90
CA LEU A 194 -11.01 25.66 6.73
C LEU A 194 -11.50 26.37 5.45
N PRO A 195 -10.69 26.35 4.37
CA PRO A 195 -11.14 26.90 3.09
C PRO A 195 -12.34 26.12 2.54
N GLU A 196 -13.36 26.83 2.03
CA GLU A 196 -14.57 26.22 1.45
C GLU A 196 -14.25 25.31 0.24
N TRP A 197 -13.18 25.61 -0.49
CA TRP A 197 -12.72 24.82 -1.64
C TRP A 197 -11.89 23.60 -1.26
N LEU A 198 -11.62 23.37 0.04
CA LEU A 198 -10.74 22.28 0.47
C LEU A 198 -11.28 20.92 0.04
N GLU A 199 -12.57 20.67 0.27
CA GLU A 199 -13.21 19.40 -0.07
C GLU A 199 -13.16 19.12 -1.58
N SER A 200 -13.60 20.08 -2.38
CA SER A 200 -13.66 19.95 -3.85
C SER A 200 -12.27 19.86 -4.48
N ALA A 201 -11.30 20.64 -4.01
CA ALA A 201 -9.92 20.58 -4.47
C ALA A 201 -9.25 19.25 -4.09
N SER A 202 -9.50 18.74 -2.88
CA SER A 202 -9.01 17.43 -2.46
C SER A 202 -9.63 16.30 -3.28
N ALA A 203 -10.94 16.36 -3.55
CA ALA A 203 -11.62 15.39 -4.40
C ALA A 203 -11.07 15.39 -5.83
N LEU A 204 -10.86 16.56 -6.43
CA LEU A 204 -10.27 16.70 -7.76
C LEU A 204 -8.82 16.21 -7.81
N GLY A 205 -8.04 16.51 -6.77
CA GLY A 205 -6.67 16.02 -6.63
C GLY A 205 -6.61 14.49 -6.57
N LEU A 206 -7.48 13.86 -5.77
CA LEU A 206 -7.60 12.40 -5.68
C LEU A 206 -8.14 11.77 -6.96
N PHE A 207 -9.04 12.46 -7.68
CA PHE A 207 -9.52 12.04 -9.00
C PHE A 207 -8.35 11.98 -10.00
N ALA A 208 -7.56 13.05 -10.08
CA ALA A 208 -6.39 13.11 -10.96
C ALA A 208 -5.32 12.08 -10.55
N LEU A 209 -5.07 11.93 -9.24
CA LEU A 209 -4.14 10.95 -8.71
C LEU A 209 -4.56 9.52 -9.08
N SER A 210 -5.85 9.18 -8.91
CA SER A 210 -6.42 7.90 -9.32
C SER A 210 -6.12 7.55 -10.78
N TRP A 211 -6.26 8.51 -11.69
CA TRP A 211 -5.88 8.33 -13.09
C TRP A 211 -4.38 8.10 -13.27
N ALA A 212 -3.56 8.89 -12.58
CA ALA A 212 -2.10 8.81 -12.67
C ALA A 212 -1.54 7.47 -12.17
N VAL A 213 -2.16 6.87 -11.14
CA VAL A 213 -1.71 5.61 -10.54
C VAL A 213 -2.40 4.38 -11.10
N TYR A 214 -3.46 4.54 -11.90
CA TYR A 214 -4.17 3.43 -12.53
C TYR A 214 -3.30 2.47 -13.37
N PRO A 215 -2.19 2.90 -14.01
CA PRO A 215 -1.24 1.99 -14.64
C PRO A 215 -0.76 0.85 -13.74
N ALA A 216 -0.67 1.03 -12.42
CA ALA A 216 -0.32 -0.06 -11.50
C ALA A 216 -1.36 -1.18 -11.51
N ASN A 217 -2.66 -0.84 -11.54
CA ASN A 217 -3.75 -1.82 -11.66
C ASN A 217 -3.68 -2.58 -13.00
N ILE A 218 -3.38 -1.86 -14.09
CA ILE A 218 -3.23 -2.45 -15.42
C ILE A 218 -1.98 -3.35 -15.47
N TYR A 219 -0.92 -2.97 -14.77
CA TYR A 219 0.31 -3.76 -14.71
C TYR A 219 0.09 -5.09 -13.98
N MET A 220 -0.66 -5.07 -12.88
CA MET A 220 -1.11 -6.31 -12.24
C MET A 220 -1.92 -7.20 -13.19
N PHE A 221 -2.81 -6.63 -14.00
CA PHE A 221 -3.59 -7.38 -15.00
C PHE A 221 -2.72 -7.95 -16.13
N THR A 222 -1.79 -7.16 -16.65
CA THR A 222 -1.04 -7.49 -17.85
C THR A 222 0.19 -8.34 -17.60
N HIS A 223 0.77 -8.25 -16.40
CA HIS A 223 2.04 -8.89 -16.03
C HIS A 223 1.91 -9.85 -14.83
N ASN A 224 0.71 -10.00 -14.26
CA ASN A 224 0.50 -10.73 -12.99
C ASN A 224 1.44 -10.24 -11.87
N ALA A 225 1.78 -8.94 -11.89
CA ALA A 225 2.54 -8.33 -10.83
C ALA A 225 1.78 -8.48 -9.50
N PRO A 226 2.49 -8.80 -8.40
CA PRO A 226 1.82 -9.00 -7.12
C PRO A 226 1.18 -7.69 -6.64
N GLY A 227 0.13 -7.82 -5.83
CA GLY A 227 -0.51 -6.69 -5.17
C GLY A 227 0.31 -6.16 -4.00
N PRO A 228 -0.20 -5.16 -3.26
CA PRO A 228 0.50 -4.60 -2.12
C PRO A 228 0.31 -5.56 -0.95
N VAL A 229 1.23 -6.53 -0.81
CA VAL A 229 1.27 -7.45 0.32
C VAL A 229 2.55 -7.30 1.13
N PRO A 230 2.49 -7.65 2.43
CA PRO A 230 3.69 -7.70 3.25
C PRO A 230 4.76 -8.60 2.63
N GLU A 231 6.03 -8.26 2.85
CA GLU A 231 7.17 -9.01 2.35
C GLU A 231 7.08 -10.50 2.74
N GLY A 232 7.33 -11.38 1.76
CA GLY A 232 7.26 -12.83 1.96
C GLY A 232 5.87 -13.44 1.85
N GLN A 233 4.84 -12.64 1.56
CA GLN A 233 3.51 -13.13 1.19
C GLN A 233 3.31 -13.03 -0.32
N GLU A 234 2.66 -14.02 -0.91
CA GLU A 234 2.20 -13.96 -2.30
C GLU A 234 0.69 -13.99 -2.33
N LEU A 235 0.08 -13.00 -2.99
CA LEU A 235 -1.34 -13.13 -3.36
C LEU A 235 -1.49 -14.19 -4.45
N PRO A 236 -2.61 -14.93 -4.45
CA PRO A 236 -2.98 -15.70 -5.62
C PRO A 236 -3.09 -14.76 -6.83
N VAL A 237 -2.79 -15.29 -8.01
CA VAL A 237 -3.01 -14.56 -9.26
C VAL A 237 -4.47 -14.14 -9.31
N ILE A 238 -4.69 -12.85 -9.51
CA ILE A 238 -6.04 -12.30 -9.62
C ILE A 238 -6.61 -12.80 -10.96
N ASN A 239 -7.74 -13.50 -10.92
CA ASN A 239 -8.42 -13.92 -12.13
C ASN A 239 -9.02 -12.71 -12.87
N TRP A 240 -9.45 -12.92 -14.11
CA TRP A 240 -9.99 -11.83 -14.93
C TRP A 240 -11.22 -11.16 -14.27
N GLN A 241 -12.04 -11.93 -13.52
CA GLN A 241 -13.18 -11.36 -12.78
C GLN A 241 -12.74 -10.39 -11.69
N GLY A 242 -11.66 -10.71 -10.98
CA GLY A 242 -11.08 -9.83 -9.97
C GLY A 242 -10.53 -8.53 -10.56
N HIS A 243 -9.91 -8.61 -11.75
CA HIS A 243 -9.49 -7.40 -12.47
C HIS A 243 -10.68 -6.56 -12.95
N LEU A 244 -11.74 -7.21 -13.46
CA LEU A 244 -12.98 -6.51 -13.82
C LEU A 244 -13.61 -5.82 -12.61
N ALA A 245 -13.70 -6.51 -11.46
CA ALA A 245 -14.24 -5.94 -10.23
C ALA A 245 -13.46 -4.70 -9.77
N ARG A 246 -12.12 -4.74 -9.86
CA ARG A 246 -11.26 -3.56 -9.59
C ARG A 246 -11.53 -2.43 -10.58
N GLY A 247 -11.74 -2.74 -11.86
CA GLY A 247 -12.13 -1.76 -12.87
C GLY A 247 -13.45 -1.08 -12.55
N VAL A 248 -14.49 -1.85 -12.20
CA VAL A 248 -15.79 -1.31 -11.80
C VAL A 248 -15.69 -0.46 -10.54
N LEU A 249 -14.92 -0.91 -9.53
CA LEU A 249 -14.69 -0.13 -8.32
C LEU A 249 -13.96 1.18 -8.62
N GLN A 250 -13.01 1.18 -9.58
CA GLN A 250 -12.35 2.41 -10.02
C GLN A 250 -13.34 3.38 -10.67
N VAL A 251 -14.24 2.90 -11.52
CA VAL A 251 -15.29 3.74 -12.14
C VAL A 251 -16.14 4.38 -11.04
N PHE A 252 -16.55 3.60 -10.05
CA PHE A 252 -17.34 4.09 -8.91
C PHE A 252 -16.58 5.14 -8.10
N LEU A 253 -15.32 4.85 -7.74
CA LEU A 253 -14.43 5.77 -7.02
C LEU A 253 -14.24 7.10 -7.76
N LEU A 254 -13.94 7.05 -9.06
CA LEU A 254 -13.77 8.24 -9.89
C LEU A 254 -15.08 9.03 -10.01
N SER A 255 -16.22 8.34 -10.08
CA SER A 255 -17.54 9.00 -10.16
C SER A 255 -17.86 9.76 -8.87
N ILE A 256 -17.59 9.15 -7.70
CA ILE A 256 -17.75 9.81 -6.40
C ILE A 256 -16.87 11.04 -6.31
N LEU A 257 -15.58 10.92 -6.61
CA LEU A 257 -14.64 12.03 -6.51
C LEU A 257 -14.99 13.17 -7.47
N TRP A 258 -15.48 12.83 -8.66
CA TRP A 258 -15.98 13.83 -9.60
C TRP A 258 -17.20 14.56 -9.05
N GLY A 259 -18.15 13.83 -8.44
CA GLY A 259 -19.35 14.39 -7.82
C GLY A 259 -19.02 15.33 -6.66
N ILE A 260 -18.09 14.96 -5.76
CA ILE A 260 -17.65 15.84 -4.68
C ILE A 260 -16.91 17.07 -5.22
N ALA A 261 -16.09 16.91 -6.26
CA ALA A 261 -15.37 18.03 -6.87
C ALA A 261 -16.29 19.03 -7.60
N HIS A 262 -17.43 18.56 -8.11
CA HIS A 262 -18.40 19.35 -8.86
C HIS A 262 -19.81 19.11 -8.32
N PRO A 263 -20.09 19.60 -7.09
CA PRO A 263 -21.41 19.43 -6.50
C PRO A 263 -22.45 20.04 -7.43
N MET A 264 -23.55 19.32 -7.66
CA MET A 264 -24.65 19.84 -8.47
C MET A 264 -25.21 21.07 -7.74
N GLN A 265 -25.18 22.23 -8.41
CA GLN A 265 -25.84 23.44 -7.89
C GLN A 265 -27.33 23.12 -7.75
N GLN A 266 -27.80 23.05 -6.51
CA GLN A 266 -29.22 22.95 -6.17
C GLN A 266 -29.91 24.31 -6.31
#